data_AF-A0A9Q4Q0I6-F1
#
_entry.id   AF-A0A9Q4Q0I6-F1
#
_cell.length_a   1.000
_cell.length_b   1.000
_cell.length_c   1.000
_cell.angle_alpha   90.00
_cell.angle_beta   90.00
_cell.angle_gamma   90.00
#
_symmetry.space_group_name_H-M   'P 1'
#
loop_
_entity.id
_entity.type
_entity.pdbx_description
1 polymer ?
#
loop_
_entity_poly.entity_id
_entity_poly.type
_entity_poly.pdbx_seq_one_letter_code
_entity_poly.pdbx_strand_id
1 'polypeptide(L)'
;MIVVATADFEVYHGAVNELRDRGTEFTTIEPDEELPDRATVVVTGDDHADAFTGVTTIVADPDDPRRAVDQALAAVRGDGGRTIIGVDPGRRPGIAVLTGETVVAAFQVPLGDAVDVIQREAGDAPSPVVRIGDGSRLESAKLVNELDTVRVELVDETGTTPYLGTGSRGMGDVLAAVNIARLEGEVVDDREIEPTEGEIQVIKDRSRERSEHNRAIDEVLARRVAAGELTVDEALSEHRGAGSDSAPESTETDDSSDS
;
A
#
# COMPACT_ATOMS: atom_id res chain seq x y z
N MET A 1 -22.78 5.94 19.31
CA MET A 1 -22.89 4.83 20.29
C MET A 1 -22.60 3.52 19.57
N ILE A 2 -21.91 2.58 20.22
CA ILE A 2 -21.69 1.22 19.68
C ILE A 2 -22.93 0.37 19.95
N VAL A 3 -23.37 -0.37 18.93
CA VAL A 3 -24.46 -1.35 19.02
C VAL A 3 -23.90 -2.73 18.66
N VAL A 4 -24.13 -3.74 19.49
CA VAL A 4 -23.85 -5.14 19.13
C VAL A 4 -25.16 -5.76 18.67
N ALA A 5 -25.23 -6.18 17.41
CA ALA A 5 -26.43 -6.73 16.79
C ALA A 5 -26.05 -8.02 16.05
N THR A 6 -26.10 -9.16 16.73
CA THR A 6 -25.71 -10.46 16.16
C THR A 6 -26.56 -11.58 16.74
N ALA A 7 -26.85 -12.59 15.92
CA ALA A 7 -27.43 -13.86 16.35
C ALA A 7 -26.35 -14.90 16.72
N ASP A 8 -25.09 -14.64 16.37
CA ASP A 8 -23.95 -15.51 16.68
C ASP A 8 -23.54 -15.34 18.15
N PHE A 9 -23.55 -16.45 18.89
CA PHE A 9 -23.25 -16.48 20.32
C PHE A 9 -21.78 -16.17 20.64
N GLU A 10 -20.85 -16.65 19.82
CA GLU A 10 -19.41 -16.45 20.03
C GLU A 10 -19.05 -14.99 19.76
N VAL A 11 -19.56 -14.41 18.67
CA VAL A 11 -19.42 -12.99 18.37
C VAL A 11 -20.05 -12.14 19.47
N TYR A 12 -21.28 -12.46 19.89
CA TYR A 12 -21.97 -11.71 20.94
C TYR A 12 -21.14 -11.66 22.21
N HIS A 13 -20.72 -12.82 22.71
CA HIS A 13 -20.00 -12.89 23.97
C HIS A 13 -18.59 -12.30 23.86
N GLY A 14 -17.89 -12.53 22.75
CA GLY A 14 -16.58 -11.95 22.48
C GLY A 14 -16.62 -10.42 22.50
N ALA A 15 -17.49 -9.82 21.69
CA ALA A 15 -17.62 -8.37 21.59
C ALA A 15 -18.12 -7.73 22.90
N VAL A 16 -19.15 -8.30 23.53
CA VAL A 16 -19.72 -7.76 24.78
C VAL A 16 -18.71 -7.81 25.93
N ASN A 17 -17.94 -8.89 26.06
CA ASN A 17 -16.93 -8.99 27.11
C ASN A 17 -15.83 -7.95 26.92
N GLU A 18 -15.28 -7.84 25.72
CA GLU A 18 -14.19 -6.90 25.45
C GLU A 18 -14.64 -5.43 25.59
N LEU A 19 -15.86 -5.08 25.16
CA LEU A 19 -16.44 -3.75 25.38
C LEU A 19 -16.63 -3.41 26.87
N ARG A 20 -17.06 -4.40 27.69
CA ARG A 20 -17.21 -4.25 29.13
C ARG A 20 -15.88 -4.09 29.85
N ASP A 21 -14.89 -4.91 29.49
CA ASP A 21 -13.54 -4.84 30.07
C ASP A 21 -12.88 -3.47 29.81
N ARG A 22 -13.22 -2.84 28.67
CA ARG A 22 -12.77 -1.48 28.31
C ARG A 22 -13.66 -0.36 28.82
N GLY A 23 -14.73 -0.66 29.58
CA GLY A 23 -15.62 0.33 30.18
C GLY A 23 -16.34 1.23 29.17
N THR A 24 -16.62 0.73 27.96
CA THR A 24 -17.22 1.51 26.88
C THR A 24 -18.75 1.54 27.00
N GLU A 25 -19.37 2.65 26.61
CA GLU A 25 -20.84 2.72 26.48
C GLU A 25 -21.30 2.05 25.18
N PHE A 26 -22.08 0.98 25.32
CA PHE A 26 -22.67 0.25 24.20
C PHE A 26 -24.08 -0.24 24.54
N THR A 27 -24.84 -0.65 23.52
CA THR A 27 -26.12 -1.36 23.68
C THR A 27 -26.13 -2.63 22.83
N THR A 28 -27.06 -3.52 23.10
CA THR A 28 -27.26 -4.76 22.33
C THR A 28 -28.69 -4.82 21.82
N ILE A 29 -28.88 -5.27 20.59
CA ILE A 29 -30.19 -5.48 19.96
C ILE A 29 -30.19 -6.80 19.18
N GLU A 30 -31.36 -7.29 18.77
CA GLU A 30 -31.41 -8.37 17.78
C GLU A 30 -31.07 -7.84 16.37
N PRO A 31 -30.51 -8.66 15.46
CA PRO A 31 -30.12 -8.20 14.12
C PRO A 31 -31.25 -7.59 13.30
N ASP A 32 -32.48 -8.05 13.52
CA ASP A 32 -33.68 -7.62 12.81
C ASP A 32 -34.40 -6.43 13.49
N GLU A 33 -33.89 -5.95 14.64
CA GLU A 33 -34.45 -4.81 15.36
C GLU A 33 -33.97 -3.47 14.80
N GLU A 34 -34.79 -2.43 14.96
CA GLU A 34 -34.44 -1.08 14.54
C GLU A 34 -33.27 -0.53 15.36
N LEU A 35 -32.29 0.05 14.67
CA LEU A 35 -31.13 0.70 15.30
C LEU A 35 -31.57 1.94 16.10
N PRO A 36 -31.00 2.16 17.30
CA PRO A 36 -31.22 3.40 18.04
C PRO A 36 -30.73 4.63 17.25
N ASP A 37 -31.42 5.77 17.37
CA ASP A 37 -31.08 7.03 16.68
C ASP A 37 -29.63 7.51 16.90
N ARG A 38 -28.99 7.09 18.00
CA ARG A 38 -27.60 7.45 18.37
C ARG A 38 -26.56 6.42 17.93
N ALA A 39 -26.97 5.37 17.22
CA ALA A 39 -26.07 4.36 16.68
C ALA A 39 -25.12 5.01 15.69
N THR A 40 -23.82 4.86 15.95
CA THR A 40 -22.77 5.36 15.04
C THR A 40 -21.97 4.20 14.45
N VAL A 41 -21.94 3.07 15.17
CA VAL A 41 -21.21 1.87 14.78
C VAL A 41 -22.00 0.64 15.22
N VAL A 42 -22.10 -0.35 14.35
CA VAL A 42 -22.69 -1.67 14.63
C VAL A 42 -21.60 -2.73 14.55
N VAL A 43 -21.53 -3.61 15.54
CA VAL A 43 -20.71 -4.83 15.52
C VAL A 43 -21.66 -6.01 15.32
N THR A 44 -21.42 -6.81 14.29
CA THR A 44 -22.29 -7.92 13.89
C THR A 44 -21.49 -9.15 13.43
N GLY A 45 -22.16 -10.28 13.24
CA GLY A 45 -21.57 -11.47 12.61
C GLY A 45 -21.67 -11.44 11.09
N ASP A 46 -20.96 -12.33 10.41
CA ASP A 46 -20.89 -12.39 8.94
C ASP A 46 -22.27 -12.53 8.27
N ASP A 47 -23.19 -13.27 8.92
CA ASP A 47 -24.56 -13.49 8.45
C ASP A 47 -25.40 -12.20 8.26
N HIS A 48 -24.97 -11.09 8.87
CA HIS A 48 -25.68 -9.82 8.86
C HIS A 48 -24.80 -8.63 8.41
N ALA A 49 -23.71 -8.89 7.69
CA ALA A 49 -22.76 -7.87 7.24
C ALA A 49 -23.42 -6.68 6.52
N ASP A 50 -24.44 -6.95 5.69
CA ASP A 50 -25.14 -5.95 4.87
C ASP A 50 -26.47 -5.47 5.47
N ALA A 51 -26.84 -5.91 6.68
CA ALA A 51 -28.16 -5.65 7.25
C ALA A 51 -28.36 -4.18 7.66
N PHE A 52 -27.27 -3.47 7.98
CA PHE A 52 -27.32 -2.14 8.59
C PHE A 52 -26.85 -1.05 7.63
N THR A 53 -27.76 -0.56 6.79
CA THR A 53 -27.46 0.53 5.85
C THR A 53 -27.40 1.89 6.55
N GLY A 54 -26.39 2.71 6.23
CA GLY A 54 -26.29 4.09 6.71
C GLY A 54 -25.60 4.26 8.07
N VAL A 55 -25.05 3.18 8.63
CA VAL A 55 -24.22 3.18 9.84
C VAL A 55 -22.95 2.38 9.55
N THR A 56 -21.83 2.72 10.20
CA THR A 56 -20.59 1.94 10.06
C THR A 56 -20.79 0.54 10.65
N THR A 57 -20.71 -0.48 9.82
CA THR A 57 -20.87 -1.88 10.23
C THR A 57 -19.52 -2.58 10.27
N ILE A 58 -19.25 -3.28 11.37
CA ILE A 58 -18.05 -4.08 11.60
C ILE A 58 -18.47 -5.53 11.74
N VAL A 59 -17.96 -6.36 10.83
CA VAL A 59 -18.11 -7.80 10.91
C VAL A 59 -17.03 -8.34 11.85
N ALA A 60 -17.47 -8.98 12.92
CA ALA A 60 -16.60 -9.54 13.93
C ALA A 60 -16.27 -11.00 13.62
N ASP A 61 -14.98 -11.32 13.64
CA ASP A 61 -14.49 -12.68 13.65
C ASP A 61 -14.70 -13.29 15.07
N PRO A 62 -15.41 -14.42 15.20
CA PRO A 62 -15.56 -15.13 16.48
C PRO A 62 -14.23 -15.44 17.18
N ASP A 63 -13.17 -15.69 16.42
CA ASP A 63 -11.84 -16.04 16.93
C ASP A 63 -11.00 -14.81 17.33
N ASP A 64 -11.39 -13.60 16.89
CA ASP A 64 -10.71 -12.34 17.20
C ASP A 64 -11.69 -11.19 17.58
N PRO A 65 -12.38 -11.31 18.73
CA PRO A 65 -13.31 -10.28 19.17
C PRO A 65 -12.61 -8.97 19.54
N ARG A 66 -11.31 -9.01 19.85
CA ARG A 66 -10.51 -7.84 20.20
C ARG A 66 -10.43 -6.89 19.02
N ARG A 67 -10.08 -7.42 17.85
CA ARG A 67 -9.99 -6.66 16.60
C ARG A 67 -11.29 -5.95 16.27
N ALA A 68 -12.43 -6.65 16.37
CA ALA A 68 -13.75 -6.05 16.11
C ALA A 68 -14.07 -4.88 17.07
N VAL A 69 -13.77 -5.04 18.36
CA VAL A 69 -14.01 -3.97 19.33
C VAL A 69 -13.04 -2.81 19.14
N ASP A 70 -11.78 -3.08 18.81
CA ASP A 70 -10.81 -2.04 18.48
C ASP A 70 -11.23 -1.22 17.26
N GLN A 71 -11.77 -1.87 16.22
CA GLN A 71 -12.39 -1.21 15.06
C GLN A 71 -13.56 -0.34 15.47
N ALA A 72 -14.43 -0.86 16.34
CA ALA A 72 -15.65 -0.15 16.73
C ALA A 72 -15.34 1.11 17.54
N LEU A 73 -14.39 1.01 18.45
CA LEU A 73 -13.88 2.13 19.22
C LEU A 73 -13.20 3.18 18.34
N ALA A 74 -12.43 2.76 17.34
CA ALA A 74 -11.82 3.66 16.37
C ALA A 74 -12.89 4.42 15.57
N ALA A 75 -13.89 3.72 15.06
CA ALA A 75 -14.98 4.33 14.30
C ALA A 75 -15.80 5.33 15.12
N VAL A 76 -16.06 5.06 16.42
CA VAL A 76 -16.72 6.03 17.32
C VAL A 76 -15.90 7.30 17.53
N ARG A 77 -14.57 7.20 17.56
CA ARG A 77 -13.67 8.35 17.70
C ARG A 77 -13.48 9.12 16.38
N GLY A 78 -13.96 8.60 15.26
CA GLY A 78 -13.68 9.11 13.92
C GLY A 78 -12.21 8.91 13.52
N ASP A 79 -11.72 9.72 12.58
CA ASP A 79 -10.33 9.64 12.07
C ASP A 79 -9.25 9.87 13.14
N GLY A 80 -9.63 10.39 14.32
CA GLY A 80 -8.70 10.65 15.42
C GLY A 80 -8.12 9.41 16.11
N GLY A 81 -8.57 8.20 15.79
CA GLY A 81 -8.08 6.96 16.42
C GLY A 81 -7.76 5.81 15.46
N ARG A 82 -7.94 5.99 14.16
CA ARG A 82 -7.55 5.00 13.14
C ARG A 82 -6.05 5.09 12.89
N THR A 83 -5.42 3.97 12.57
CA THR A 83 -4.04 3.97 12.08
C THR A 83 -4.03 4.41 10.63
N ILE A 84 -3.28 5.46 10.32
CA ILE A 84 -3.10 5.96 8.95
C ILE A 84 -1.63 5.80 8.59
N ILE A 85 -1.36 5.10 7.50
CA ILE A 85 -0.01 4.92 6.97
C ILE A 85 0.11 5.81 5.74
N GLY A 86 0.79 6.95 5.86
CA GLY A 86 1.12 7.77 4.71
C GLY A 86 2.37 7.26 4.01
N VAL A 87 2.35 7.26 2.69
CA VAL A 87 3.42 6.74 1.85
C VAL A 87 3.74 7.75 0.75
N ASP A 88 4.97 8.27 0.75
CA ASP A 88 5.52 9.07 -0.35
C ASP A 88 6.28 8.13 -1.31
N PRO A 89 5.75 7.85 -2.51
CA PRO A 89 6.31 6.83 -3.37
C PRO A 89 7.58 7.29 -4.07
N GLY A 90 8.45 6.32 -4.34
CA GLY A 90 9.71 6.54 -5.04
C GLY A 90 10.64 5.35 -4.86
N ARG A 91 11.93 5.54 -5.18
CA ARG A 91 12.91 4.45 -5.08
C ARG A 91 13.10 3.92 -3.66
N ARG A 92 12.96 4.83 -2.68
CA ARG A 92 13.01 4.51 -1.26
C ARG A 92 11.81 5.20 -0.58
N PRO A 93 10.60 4.62 -0.65
CA PRO A 93 9.41 5.29 -0.19
C PRO A 93 9.56 5.79 1.25
N GLY A 94 9.11 7.02 1.49
CA GLY A 94 8.89 7.52 2.84
C GLY A 94 7.61 6.90 3.40
N ILE A 95 7.66 6.40 4.63
CA ILE A 95 6.51 5.80 5.31
C ILE A 95 6.33 6.51 6.64
N ALA A 96 5.09 6.91 6.95
CA ALA A 96 4.71 7.50 8.23
C ALA A 96 3.48 6.80 8.79
N VAL A 97 3.57 6.29 10.02
CA VAL A 97 2.46 5.65 10.73
C VAL A 97 1.91 6.63 11.76
N LEU A 98 0.64 6.99 11.61
CA LEU A 98 -0.07 7.92 12.46
C LEU A 98 -1.20 7.20 13.20
N THR A 99 -1.45 7.59 14.45
CA THR A 99 -2.67 7.26 15.18
C THR A 99 -3.33 8.57 15.58
N GLY A 100 -4.44 8.90 14.93
CA GLY A 100 -4.98 10.25 14.96
C GLY A 100 -3.97 11.28 14.43
N GLU A 101 -3.65 12.29 15.22
CA GLU A 101 -2.71 13.35 14.84
C GLU A 101 -1.24 13.03 15.19
N THR A 102 -0.99 11.96 15.93
CA THR A 102 0.34 11.61 16.46
C THR A 102 1.11 10.73 15.48
N VAL A 103 2.34 11.13 15.15
CA VAL A 103 3.28 10.32 14.36
C VAL A 103 3.96 9.32 15.29
N VAL A 104 3.66 8.03 15.11
CA VAL A 104 4.20 6.91 15.90
C VAL A 104 5.54 6.45 15.34
N ALA A 105 5.63 6.38 14.01
CA ALA A 105 6.84 6.02 13.30
C ALA A 105 6.94 6.80 11.99
N ALA A 106 8.16 7.11 11.56
CA ALA A 106 8.42 7.72 10.26
C ALA A 106 9.83 7.34 9.79
N PHE A 107 9.93 6.71 8.62
CA PHE A 107 11.18 6.13 8.12
C PHE A 107 11.14 5.94 6.60
N GLN A 108 12.24 5.48 6.01
CA GLN A 108 12.32 5.11 4.60
C GLN A 108 12.74 3.66 4.45
N VAL A 109 12.22 2.98 3.43
CA VAL A 109 12.59 1.60 3.07
C VAL A 109 12.87 1.50 1.58
N PRO A 110 13.64 0.52 1.10
CA PRO A 110 13.69 0.19 -0.33
C PRO A 110 12.29 -0.13 -0.86
N LEU A 111 11.98 0.26 -2.11
CA LEU A 111 10.67 0.00 -2.73
C LEU A 111 10.27 -1.50 -2.68
N GLY A 112 11.24 -2.40 -2.85
CA GLY A 112 10.99 -3.84 -2.79
C GLY A 112 10.57 -4.37 -1.40
N ASP A 113 10.87 -3.63 -0.33
CA ASP A 113 10.51 -4.00 1.04
C ASP A 113 9.25 -3.23 1.53
N ALA A 114 8.77 -2.27 0.74
CA ALA A 114 7.76 -1.31 1.18
C ALA A 114 6.41 -1.98 1.46
N VAL A 115 5.96 -2.87 0.59
CA VAL A 115 4.68 -3.57 0.72
C VAL A 115 4.64 -4.41 1.99
N ASP A 116 5.65 -5.26 2.22
CA ASP A 116 5.75 -6.10 3.42
C ASP A 116 5.75 -5.26 4.71
N VAL A 117 6.46 -4.13 4.70
CA VAL A 117 6.50 -3.23 5.85
C VAL A 117 5.15 -2.57 6.08
N ILE A 118 4.50 -2.04 5.04
CA ILE A 118 3.19 -1.41 5.14
C ILE A 118 2.15 -2.43 5.64
N GLN A 119 2.11 -3.64 5.07
CA GLN A 119 1.19 -4.69 5.49
C GLN A 119 1.41 -5.09 6.95
N ARG A 120 2.66 -5.18 7.40
CA ARG A 120 2.95 -5.45 8.82
C ARG A 120 2.40 -4.36 9.73
N GLU A 121 2.72 -3.10 9.45
CA GLU A 121 2.23 -1.98 10.28
C GLU A 121 0.69 -1.83 10.21
N ALA A 122 0.08 -2.23 9.08
CA ALA A 122 -1.37 -2.22 8.90
C ALA A 122 -2.05 -3.38 9.64
N GLY A 123 -1.47 -4.59 9.61
CA GLY A 123 -2.06 -5.79 10.20
C GLY A 123 -2.27 -5.69 11.71
N ASP A 124 -1.39 -4.98 12.40
CA ASP A 124 -1.49 -4.70 13.84
C ASP A 124 -2.63 -3.73 14.20
N ALA A 125 -3.20 -3.05 13.20
CA ALA A 125 -4.25 -2.06 13.40
C ALA A 125 -5.65 -2.64 13.10
N PRO A 126 -6.67 -2.22 13.87
CA PRO A 126 -8.04 -2.66 13.66
C PRO A 126 -8.59 -2.27 12.28
N SER A 127 -8.39 -1.02 11.86
CA SER A 127 -8.91 -0.48 10.60
C SER A 127 -7.88 0.46 9.94
N PRO A 128 -6.74 -0.09 9.49
CA PRO A 128 -5.70 0.70 8.87
C PRO A 128 -6.18 1.31 7.55
N VAL A 129 -5.69 2.49 7.24
CA VAL A 129 -5.76 3.01 5.87
C VAL A 129 -4.39 3.47 5.42
N VAL A 130 -4.04 3.04 4.22
CA VAL A 130 -2.79 3.43 3.58
C VAL A 130 -3.08 4.57 2.60
N ARG A 131 -2.47 5.72 2.81
CA ARG A 131 -2.55 6.87 1.91
C ARG A 131 -1.29 6.96 1.08
N ILE A 132 -1.43 6.94 -0.25
CA ILE A 132 -0.31 6.89 -1.18
C ILE A 132 -0.31 8.17 -2.02
N GLY A 133 0.79 8.92 -2.01
CA GLY A 133 0.96 10.09 -2.86
C GLY A 133 0.99 9.73 -4.35
N ASP A 134 0.52 10.63 -5.21
CA ASP A 134 0.45 10.40 -6.65
C ASP A 134 1.67 10.90 -7.45
N GLY A 135 2.64 11.54 -6.79
CA GLY A 135 3.79 12.18 -7.42
C GLY A 135 4.71 11.25 -8.22
N SER A 136 4.97 10.04 -7.74
CA SER A 136 5.79 9.04 -8.45
C SER A 136 4.92 7.97 -9.11
N ARG A 137 4.31 8.31 -10.25
CA ARG A 137 3.26 7.51 -10.94
C ARG A 137 3.50 6.00 -10.97
N LEU A 138 4.65 5.55 -11.48
CA LEU A 138 4.96 4.12 -11.60
C LEU A 138 5.08 3.43 -10.22
N GLU A 139 5.83 4.04 -9.31
CA GLU A 139 6.00 3.52 -7.95
C GLU A 139 4.71 3.54 -7.14
N SER A 140 3.88 4.59 -7.28
CA SER A 140 2.54 4.66 -6.67
C SER A 140 1.64 3.55 -7.20
N ALA A 141 1.59 3.35 -8.53
CA ALA A 141 0.78 2.28 -9.13
C ALA A 141 1.19 0.89 -8.65
N LYS A 142 2.51 0.65 -8.58
CA LYS A 142 3.06 -0.59 -8.02
C LYS A 142 2.58 -0.83 -6.58
N LEU A 143 2.71 0.18 -5.71
CA LEU A 143 2.29 0.06 -4.31
C LEU A 143 0.78 -0.15 -4.16
N VAL A 144 -0.05 0.56 -4.94
CA VAL A 144 -1.51 0.37 -4.93
C VAL A 144 -1.86 -1.08 -5.29
N ASN A 145 -1.32 -1.58 -6.40
CA ASN A 145 -1.68 -2.91 -6.93
C ASN A 145 -1.17 -4.08 -6.06
N GLU A 146 -0.13 -3.87 -5.26
CA GLU A 146 0.42 -4.90 -4.35
C GLU A 146 -0.16 -4.83 -2.92
N LEU A 147 -0.97 -3.81 -2.61
CA LEU A 147 -1.62 -3.62 -1.30
C LEU A 147 -3.11 -3.96 -1.35
N ASP A 148 -3.44 -5.11 -1.93
CA ASP A 148 -4.79 -5.62 -2.17
C ASP A 148 -5.54 -6.04 -0.88
N THR A 149 -4.83 -6.20 0.24
CA THR A 149 -5.39 -6.66 1.52
C THR A 149 -5.75 -5.53 2.48
N VAL A 150 -5.47 -4.28 2.12
CA VAL A 150 -5.68 -3.11 2.97
C VAL A 150 -6.41 -2.02 2.20
N ARG A 151 -7.15 -1.17 2.91
CA ARG A 151 -7.79 -0.02 2.26
C ARG A 151 -6.74 1.00 1.84
N VAL A 152 -6.65 1.25 0.54
CA VAL A 152 -5.74 2.24 -0.06
C VAL A 152 -6.52 3.48 -0.50
N GLU A 153 -5.96 4.65 -0.18
CA GLU A 153 -6.43 5.97 -0.62
C GLU A 153 -5.32 6.65 -1.42
N LEU A 154 -5.60 7.03 -2.67
CA LEU A 154 -4.69 7.80 -3.51
C LEU A 154 -4.85 9.29 -3.21
N VAL A 155 -3.74 9.96 -2.89
CA VAL A 155 -3.71 11.38 -2.52
C VAL A 155 -3.13 12.18 -3.67
N ASP A 156 -3.89 13.19 -4.14
CA ASP A 156 -3.42 14.16 -5.13
C ASP A 156 -2.54 15.21 -4.44
N GLU A 157 -1.27 15.23 -4.79
CA GLU A 157 -0.28 16.18 -4.26
C GLU A 157 -0.15 17.43 -5.15
N THR A 158 -0.81 17.43 -6.30
CA THR A 158 -0.79 18.48 -7.32
C THR A 158 -1.39 19.77 -6.78
N GLY A 159 -0.63 20.86 -6.82
CA GLY A 159 -1.09 22.18 -6.38
C GLY A 159 -0.84 22.48 -4.90
N THR A 160 -0.28 21.54 -4.14
CA THR A 160 0.34 21.86 -2.85
C THR A 160 1.70 22.51 -3.11
N THR A 161 1.80 23.84 -2.92
CA THR A 161 3.04 24.61 -3.16
C THR A 161 3.86 24.78 -1.86
N PRO A 162 5.18 25.05 -1.91
CA PRO A 162 6.25 24.21 -2.44
C PRO A 162 7.41 24.01 -1.44
N TYR A 163 8.19 22.93 -1.62
CA TYR A 163 9.64 22.84 -1.36
C TYR A 163 10.17 23.27 0.02
N LEU A 164 10.43 22.29 0.89
CA LEU A 164 11.57 22.39 1.79
C LEU A 164 12.84 22.20 0.94
N GLY A 165 13.68 23.24 0.92
CA GLY A 165 14.75 23.43 -0.06
C GLY A 165 15.78 22.30 -0.22
N THR A 166 16.62 22.49 -1.23
CA THR A 166 17.68 21.63 -1.80
C THR A 166 18.76 21.15 -0.81
N GLY A 167 18.40 20.61 0.36
CA GLY A 167 19.34 20.37 1.46
C GLY A 167 19.21 19.07 2.25
N SER A 168 18.06 18.39 2.25
CA SER A 168 17.85 17.21 3.11
C SER A 168 17.63 15.94 2.30
N ARG A 169 18.69 15.41 1.69
CA ARG A 169 18.67 14.06 1.09
C ARG A 169 18.23 13.05 2.16
N GLY A 170 17.01 12.51 2.03
CA GLY A 170 16.45 11.44 2.87
C GLY A 170 15.34 11.83 3.86
N MET A 171 15.23 13.11 4.27
CA MET A 171 14.16 13.54 5.19
C MET A 171 12.93 14.12 4.48
N GLY A 172 13.10 14.53 3.20
CA GLY A 172 12.02 15.09 2.39
C GLY A 172 10.86 14.10 2.25
N ASP A 173 11.17 12.88 1.82
CA ASP A 173 10.16 11.88 1.53
C ASP A 173 9.44 11.39 2.81
N VAL A 174 10.14 11.36 3.96
CA VAL A 174 9.53 11.05 5.26
C VAL A 174 8.55 12.14 5.70
N LEU A 175 8.91 13.41 5.50
CA LEU A 175 8.01 14.53 5.79
C LEU A 175 6.82 14.58 4.82
N ALA A 176 7.05 14.25 3.55
CA ALA A 176 5.99 14.09 2.56
C ALA A 176 5.02 13.00 2.99
N ALA A 177 5.51 11.83 3.40
CA ALA A 177 4.69 10.74 3.93
C ALA A 177 3.80 11.17 5.12
N VAL A 178 4.32 11.98 6.04
CA VAL A 178 3.51 12.55 7.14
C VAL A 178 2.41 13.49 6.62
N ASN A 179 2.70 14.29 5.59
CA ASN A 179 1.70 15.18 4.99
C ASN A 179 0.63 14.37 4.24
N ILE A 180 1.04 13.38 3.46
CA ILE A 180 0.14 12.44 2.76
C ILE A 180 -0.79 11.75 3.75
N ALA A 181 -0.26 11.28 4.88
CA ALA A 181 -1.07 10.68 5.94
C ALA A 181 -2.17 11.62 6.48
N ARG A 182 -2.02 12.94 6.34
CA ARG A 182 -2.96 13.94 6.86
C ARG A 182 -3.96 14.45 5.82
N LEU A 183 -3.71 14.22 4.55
CA LEU A 183 -4.61 14.61 3.47
C LEU A 183 -5.68 13.52 3.27
N GLU A 184 -6.85 13.92 2.77
CA GLU A 184 -7.85 12.96 2.32
C GLU A 184 -7.48 12.50 0.90
N GLY A 185 -7.73 11.22 0.61
CA GLY A 185 -7.49 10.62 -0.70
C GLY A 185 -8.71 9.90 -1.24
N GLU A 186 -8.65 9.54 -2.52
CA GLU A 186 -9.67 8.76 -3.21
C GLU A 186 -9.42 7.27 -2.98
N VAL A 187 -10.44 6.51 -2.56
CA VAL A 187 -10.31 5.06 -2.39
C VAL A 187 -10.10 4.41 -3.75
N VAL A 188 -9.05 3.59 -3.86
CA VAL A 188 -8.68 2.88 -5.08
C VAL A 188 -8.35 1.43 -4.77
N ASP A 189 -8.82 0.52 -5.62
CA ASP A 189 -8.47 -0.91 -5.54
C ASP A 189 -7.23 -1.20 -6.38
N ASP A 190 -7.13 -0.57 -7.56
CA ASP A 190 -6.04 -0.76 -8.51
C ASP A 190 -5.68 0.56 -9.21
N ARG A 191 -4.49 0.62 -9.79
CA ARG A 191 -4.02 1.75 -10.61
C ARG A 191 -3.24 1.25 -11.82
N GLU A 192 -3.89 1.29 -12.99
CA GLU A 192 -3.25 1.01 -14.28
C GLU A 192 -2.64 2.28 -14.87
N ILE A 193 -1.34 2.23 -15.23
CA ILE A 193 -0.64 3.35 -15.85
C ILE A 193 0.22 2.84 -17.00
N GLU A 194 0.07 3.47 -18.17
CA GLU A 194 1.02 3.31 -19.26
C GLU A 194 2.27 4.16 -19.02
N PRO A 195 3.48 3.55 -19.03
CA PRO A 195 4.73 4.29 -18.91
C PRO A 195 4.93 5.23 -20.10
N THR A 196 5.27 6.47 -19.80
CA THR A 196 5.66 7.46 -20.80
C THR A 196 7.04 7.14 -21.40
N GLU A 197 7.33 7.67 -22.59
CA GLU A 197 8.65 7.53 -23.21
C GLU A 197 9.78 8.04 -22.29
N GLY A 198 9.51 9.13 -21.56
CA GLY A 198 10.47 9.70 -20.60
C GLY A 198 10.76 8.75 -19.43
N GLU A 199 9.74 8.12 -18.84
CA GLU A 199 9.90 7.14 -17.76
C GLU A 199 10.67 5.89 -18.24
N ILE A 200 10.35 5.40 -19.45
CA ILE A 200 11.08 4.29 -20.09
C ILE A 200 12.55 4.66 -20.28
N GLN A 201 12.83 5.88 -20.75
CA GLN A 201 14.20 6.35 -20.96
C GLN A 201 14.98 6.42 -19.64
N VAL A 202 14.37 6.91 -18.56
CA VAL A 202 14.97 6.92 -17.22
C VAL A 202 15.33 5.51 -16.74
N ILE A 203 14.49 4.51 -17.02
CA ILE A 203 14.78 3.11 -16.69
C ILE A 203 15.97 2.59 -17.49
N LYS A 204 16.01 2.85 -18.80
CA LYS A 204 17.13 2.46 -19.67
C LYS A 204 18.45 3.09 -19.21
N ASP A 205 18.45 4.38 -18.89
CA ASP A 205 19.65 5.08 -18.42
C ASP A 205 20.14 4.52 -17.09
N ARG A 206 19.23 4.25 -16.15
CA ARG A 206 19.55 3.59 -14.87
C ARG A 206 20.16 2.21 -15.07
N SER A 207 19.63 1.43 -16.02
CA SER A 207 20.17 0.10 -16.31
C SER A 207 21.61 0.17 -16.85
N ARG A 208 21.96 1.21 -17.63
CA ARG A 208 23.35 1.45 -18.07
C ARG A 208 24.26 1.69 -16.88
N GLU A 209 23.86 2.55 -15.96
CA GLU A 209 24.64 2.91 -14.78
C GLU A 209 24.92 1.71 -13.86
N ARG A 210 23.97 0.78 -13.73
CA ARG A 210 24.13 -0.45 -12.94
C ARG A 210 24.83 -1.59 -13.68
N SER A 211 24.87 -1.54 -15.01
CA SER A 211 25.47 -2.57 -15.83
C SER A 211 27.00 -2.52 -15.72
N GLU A 212 27.62 -3.68 -15.44
CA GLU A 212 29.08 -3.83 -15.43
C GLU A 212 29.73 -3.44 -16.76
N HIS A 213 28.97 -3.49 -17.86
CA HIS A 213 29.42 -3.16 -19.22
C HIS A 213 28.81 -1.85 -19.75
N ASN A 214 28.24 -1.02 -18.88
CA ASN A 214 27.58 0.24 -19.26
C ASN A 214 26.50 0.06 -20.35
N ARG A 215 25.78 -1.06 -20.31
CA ARG A 215 24.80 -1.48 -21.32
C ARG A 215 23.38 -1.26 -20.83
N ALA A 216 22.54 -0.62 -21.66
CA ALA A 216 21.12 -0.45 -21.38
C ALA A 216 20.36 -1.73 -21.69
N ILE A 217 19.30 -2.01 -20.93
CA ILE A 217 18.26 -2.93 -21.34
C ILE A 217 17.48 -2.37 -22.54
N ASP A 218 16.92 -3.25 -23.35
CA ASP A 218 16.06 -2.86 -24.47
C ASP A 218 14.71 -2.30 -23.99
N GLU A 219 13.90 -1.83 -24.94
CA GLU A 219 12.60 -1.24 -24.62
C GLU A 219 11.60 -2.23 -24.04
N VAL A 220 11.63 -3.48 -24.49
CA VAL A 220 10.70 -4.51 -24.03
C VAL A 220 10.96 -4.76 -22.54
N LEU A 221 12.22 -4.95 -22.18
CA LEU A 221 12.63 -5.10 -20.78
C LEU A 221 12.38 -3.84 -19.97
N ALA A 222 12.62 -2.65 -20.51
CA ALA A 222 12.32 -1.40 -19.81
C ALA A 222 10.82 -1.24 -19.50
N ARG A 223 9.94 -1.67 -20.42
CA ARG A 223 8.48 -1.68 -20.20
C ARG A 223 8.08 -2.68 -19.11
N ARG A 224 8.66 -3.88 -19.12
CA ARG A 224 8.42 -4.90 -18.06
C ARG A 224 8.87 -4.41 -16.69
N VAL A 225 10.01 -3.71 -16.62
CA VAL A 225 10.45 -3.05 -15.38
C VAL A 225 9.48 -1.94 -14.95
N ALA A 226 9.00 -1.14 -15.90
CA ALA A 226 8.04 -0.07 -15.61
C ALA A 226 6.67 -0.60 -15.13
N ALA A 227 6.26 -1.77 -15.63
CA ALA A 227 5.06 -2.48 -15.20
C ALA A 227 5.22 -3.19 -13.84
N GLY A 228 6.42 -3.17 -13.25
CA GLY A 228 6.71 -3.86 -11.99
C GLY A 228 6.98 -5.35 -12.11
N GLU A 229 6.96 -5.92 -13.32
CA GLU A 229 7.17 -7.35 -13.58
C GLU A 229 8.62 -7.80 -13.32
N LEU A 230 9.57 -6.89 -13.49
CA LEU A 230 11.00 -7.15 -13.28
C LEU A 230 11.64 -6.00 -12.49
N THR A 231 12.64 -6.35 -11.70
CA THR A 231 13.64 -5.39 -11.23
C THR A 231 14.63 -5.06 -12.35
N VAL A 232 15.33 -3.92 -12.22
CA VAL A 232 16.40 -3.54 -13.16
C VAL A 232 17.50 -4.62 -13.22
N ASP A 233 17.78 -5.28 -12.10
CA ASP A 233 18.85 -6.27 -11.99
C ASP A 233 18.45 -7.60 -12.66
N GLU A 234 17.19 -8.01 -12.53
CA GLU A 234 16.63 -9.14 -13.27
C GLU A 234 16.60 -8.86 -14.77
N ALA A 235 16.15 -7.67 -15.17
CA ALA A 235 16.14 -7.26 -16.58
C ALA A 235 17.57 -7.25 -17.18
N LEU A 236 18.58 -6.78 -16.43
CA LEU A 236 19.98 -6.83 -16.87
C LEU A 236 20.51 -8.27 -17.01
N SER A 237 20.03 -9.18 -16.17
CA SER A 237 20.39 -10.60 -16.22
C SER A 237 19.77 -11.29 -17.44
N GLU A 238 18.48 -11.05 -17.71
CA GLU A 238 17.79 -11.54 -18.92
C GLU A 238 18.44 -10.98 -20.19
N HIS A 239 18.76 -9.68 -20.19
CA HIS A 239 19.38 -9.03 -21.33
C HIS A 239 20.76 -9.66 -21.66
N ARG A 240 21.56 -10.04 -20.65
CA ARG A 240 22.85 -10.74 -20.85
C ARG A 240 22.68 -12.07 -21.59
N GLY A 241 21.68 -12.87 -21.21
CA GLY A 241 21.41 -14.18 -21.84
C GLY A 241 21.06 -14.09 -23.33
N ALA A 242 20.33 -13.05 -23.74
CA ALA A 242 19.99 -12.83 -25.14
C ALA A 242 21.20 -12.42 -26.02
N GLY A 243 22.28 -11.92 -25.41
CA GLY A 243 23.50 -11.49 -26.12
C GLY A 243 24.57 -12.57 -26.28
N SER A 244 24.50 -13.67 -25.51
CA SER A 244 25.49 -14.75 -25.58
C SER A 244 25.22 -15.80 -26.66
N ASP A 245 24.05 -15.76 -27.32
CA ASP A 245 23.69 -16.68 -28.41
C ASP A 245 24.08 -16.17 -29.80
N SER A 246 24.88 -15.10 -29.92
CA SER A 246 25.33 -14.58 -31.21
C SER A 246 26.81 -14.17 -31.25
N ALA A 247 27.69 -15.15 -31.48
CA ALA A 247 28.86 -15.14 -32.42
C ALA A 247 30.14 -15.81 -31.85
N PRO A 248 31.05 -16.38 -32.70
CA PRO A 248 30.87 -16.93 -34.06
C PRO A 248 31.51 -18.33 -34.26
N GLU A 249 30.95 -19.16 -35.14
CA GLU A 249 31.74 -20.22 -35.79
C GLU A 249 32.66 -19.55 -36.81
N SER A 250 33.93 -19.40 -36.45
CA SER A 250 35.00 -18.99 -37.36
C SER A 250 35.42 -20.23 -38.14
N THR A 251 34.87 -20.42 -39.33
CA THR A 251 35.46 -21.36 -40.29
C THR A 251 36.74 -20.74 -40.83
N GLU A 252 37.86 -21.16 -40.26
CA GLU A 252 39.16 -21.08 -40.89
C GLU A 252 39.09 -21.87 -42.21
N THR A 253 39.18 -21.18 -43.34
CA THR A 253 39.56 -21.82 -44.60
C THR A 253 40.96 -21.32 -44.93
N ASP A 254 41.90 -22.18 -44.57
CA ASP A 254 43.33 -22.03 -44.83
C ASP A 254 43.59 -22.00 -46.34
N ASP A 255 44.54 -21.15 -46.70
CA ASP A 255 45.02 -20.87 -48.04
C ASP A 255 45.88 -22.05 -48.53
N SER A 256 45.62 -22.54 -49.74
CA SER A 256 46.64 -23.28 -50.48
C SER A 256 46.53 -22.97 -51.97
N SER A 257 47.27 -21.94 -52.35
CA SER A 257 47.91 -21.80 -53.65
C SER A 257 48.75 -23.05 -53.97
N ASP A 258 48.70 -23.55 -55.21
CA ASP A 258 49.77 -23.41 -56.21
C ASP A 258 49.50 -24.28 -57.48
N SER A 259 50.00 -23.76 -58.61
CA SER A 259 50.16 -24.36 -59.96
C SER A 259 49.00 -24.35 -60.96
#